data_AF-A0A7R8H7D8-F1
#
_entry.id   AF-A0A7R8H7D8-F1
#
_cell.length_a   1.000
_cell.length_b   1.000
_cell.length_c   1.000
_cell.angle_alpha   90.00
_cell.angle_beta   90.00
_cell.angle_gamma   90.00
#
_symmetry.space_group_name_H-M   'P 1'
#
loop_
_entity.id
_entity.type
_entity.pdbx_description
1 polymer ?
#
loop_
_entity_poly.entity_id
_entity_poly.type
_entity_poly.pdbx_seq_one_letter_code
_entity_poly.pdbx_strand_id
1 'polypeptide(L)'
;MSKITNIETSYSNHSTISNVYSVCSSSKQRHNSCDKNSTHPLTISIFRRTKSKIMILENVPTIVEIKKAIPKRDISYAFSSYMILLGLEGCIENSYVLIKAGVYIGYWILQGTIFAGIFCLGHDCGHGSFSNNGILNDTVGNILHTFILAPYYPWKLSHRVHHKNTNNIDKDEVFYPIRENQDNPRKKDSLLKNLPFFAFGFGWFGYVVKGYGPNGRNISHLNPINKHFKGIVGFDL
;
A
#
# COMPACT_ATOMS: atom_id res chain seq x y z
N MET A 1 33.84 38.60 -17.28
CA MET A 1 33.67 39.34 -16.01
C MET A 1 32.18 39.33 -15.67
N SER A 2 31.65 38.28 -15.04
CA SER A 2 31.63 38.03 -13.59
C SER A 2 30.92 39.12 -12.79
N LYS A 3 29.75 38.79 -12.23
CA LYS A 3 29.47 38.90 -10.78
C LYS A 3 28.13 38.22 -10.48
N ILE A 4 28.23 36.96 -10.06
CA ILE A 4 27.20 36.28 -9.26
C ILE A 4 27.49 36.71 -7.82
N THR A 5 26.50 37.29 -7.14
CA THR A 5 26.56 37.65 -5.73
C THR A 5 26.10 36.47 -4.87
N ASN A 6 27.01 35.98 -4.03
CA ASN A 6 26.78 34.99 -3.00
C ASN A 6 25.90 35.58 -1.89
N ILE A 7 24.89 34.84 -1.46
CA ILE A 7 24.19 35.07 -0.19
C ILE A 7 24.51 33.85 0.69
N GLU A 8 25.41 34.05 1.64
CA GLU A 8 25.68 33.12 2.74
C GLU A 8 24.49 33.15 3.70
N THR A 9 23.91 31.99 3.99
CA THR A 9 23.01 31.80 5.14
C THR A 9 23.66 30.83 6.11
N SER A 10 24.00 31.37 7.27
CA SER A 10 24.49 30.67 8.45
C SER A 10 23.39 29.77 9.00
N TYR A 11 23.65 28.46 9.10
CA TYR A 11 22.83 27.53 9.89
C TYR A 11 23.71 26.76 10.86
N SER A 12 23.46 27.02 12.13
CA SER A 12 24.09 26.42 13.29
C SER A 12 23.57 25.00 13.55
N ASN A 13 24.53 24.08 13.65
CA ASN A 13 24.58 22.85 14.45
C ASN A 13 23.26 22.22 14.95
N HIS A 14 22.95 21.01 14.43
CA HIS A 14 22.63 19.86 15.28
C HIS A 14 22.89 18.51 14.57
N SER A 15 23.97 17.85 14.98
CA SER A 15 24.19 16.39 15.07
C SER A 15 23.73 15.48 13.92
N THR A 16 24.67 15.21 13.01
CA THR A 16 24.65 14.21 11.93
C THR A 16 24.89 12.79 12.46
N ILE A 17 23.97 11.84 12.20
CA ILE A 17 24.27 10.40 12.23
C ILE A 17 24.45 9.96 10.77
N SER A 18 25.66 10.09 10.27
CA SER A 18 26.12 9.45 9.04
C SER A 18 27.58 9.07 9.25
N ASN A 19 27.84 7.80 9.58
CA ASN A 19 29.19 7.22 9.55
C ASN A 19 29.13 5.70 9.77
N VAL A 20 28.89 4.91 8.72
CA VAL A 20 29.48 3.55 8.59
C VAL A 20 29.55 3.14 7.11
N TYR A 21 30.28 3.87 6.27
CA TYR A 21 30.76 3.34 4.98
C TYR A 21 32.04 4.05 4.57
N SER A 22 33.16 3.70 5.19
CA SER A 22 34.50 3.90 4.61
C SER A 22 35.52 3.20 5.50
N VAL A 23 36.23 2.23 4.92
CA VAL A 23 37.66 1.92 5.07
C VAL A 23 37.83 0.42 4.80
N CYS A 24 38.23 0.08 3.58
CA CYS A 24 39.07 -1.09 3.36
C CYS A 24 39.96 -0.82 2.14
N SER A 25 41.09 -0.17 2.41
CA SER A 25 42.21 -0.02 1.50
C SER A 25 43.45 -0.53 2.23
N SER A 26 44.06 -1.57 1.66
CA SER A 26 45.46 -1.96 1.78
C SER A 26 46.03 -2.29 3.17
N SER A 27 46.29 -3.58 3.44
CA SER A 27 47.64 -4.04 3.82
C SER A 27 47.73 -5.57 3.89
N LYS A 28 48.93 -6.05 3.60
CA LYS A 28 49.36 -7.40 3.27
C LYS A 28 49.67 -8.19 4.55
N GLN A 29 49.28 -9.47 4.56
CA GLN A 29 49.80 -10.59 5.36
C GLN A 29 50.00 -10.40 6.87
N ARG A 30 49.17 -11.10 7.66
CA ARG A 30 49.63 -11.91 8.79
C ARG A 30 48.59 -12.99 9.12
N HIS A 31 49.00 -14.24 8.99
CA HIS A 31 48.31 -15.40 9.55
C HIS A 31 48.13 -15.17 11.05
N ASN A 32 46.90 -15.24 11.53
CA ASN A 32 46.57 -15.79 12.85
C ASN A 32 45.14 -16.30 12.81
N SER A 33 45.01 -17.56 13.20
CA SER A 33 43.78 -18.29 13.42
C SER A 33 42.82 -17.45 14.27
N CYS A 34 41.70 -17.02 13.69
CA CYS A 34 40.54 -16.61 14.45
C CYS A 34 39.43 -17.55 14.00
N ASP A 35 39.12 -18.49 14.88
CA ASP A 35 38.11 -19.52 14.68
C ASP A 35 36.85 -18.91 14.09
N LYS A 36 36.41 -19.50 12.98
CA LYS A 36 35.06 -19.33 12.46
C LYS A 36 34.12 -19.70 13.60
N ASN A 37 33.53 -18.69 14.25
CA ASN A 37 32.45 -18.89 15.19
C ASN A 37 31.33 -19.66 14.47
N SER A 38 31.32 -20.97 14.70
CA SER A 38 30.24 -21.90 14.41
C SER A 38 29.04 -21.50 15.25
N THR A 39 28.36 -20.43 14.83
CA THR A 39 27.06 -20.09 15.36
C THR A 39 26.07 -21.04 14.70
N HIS A 40 25.63 -22.03 15.48
CA HIS A 40 24.65 -23.02 15.06
C HIS A 40 23.44 -22.31 14.40
N PRO A 41 22.89 -22.82 13.29
CA PRO A 41 21.74 -22.18 12.61
C PRO A 41 20.52 -21.98 13.54
N LEU A 42 20.41 -22.77 14.61
CA LEU A 42 19.40 -22.65 15.65
C LEU A 42 19.58 -21.41 16.53
N THR A 43 20.82 -20.99 16.86
CA THR A 43 21.06 -19.81 17.71
C THR A 43 20.76 -18.51 16.97
N ILE A 44 21.05 -18.43 15.67
CA ILE A 44 20.69 -17.29 14.82
C ILE A 44 19.17 -17.18 14.66
N SER A 45 18.48 -18.30 14.46
CA SER A 45 17.02 -18.30 14.29
C SER A 45 16.30 -17.92 15.59
N ILE A 46 16.77 -18.42 16.75
CA ILE A 46 16.27 -18.03 18.07
C ILE A 46 16.53 -16.55 18.31
N PHE A 47 17.75 -16.05 18.07
CA PHE A 47 18.07 -14.63 18.26
C PHE A 47 17.24 -13.70 17.36
N ARG A 48 17.08 -14.05 16.07
CA ARG A 48 16.21 -13.32 15.13
C ARG A 48 14.76 -13.30 15.61
N ARG A 49 14.25 -14.44 16.09
CA ARG A 49 12.88 -14.59 16.57
C ARG A 49 12.64 -13.85 17.89
N THR A 50 13.61 -13.84 18.80
CA THR A 50 13.52 -13.09 20.05
C THR A 50 13.61 -11.59 19.79
N LYS A 51 14.53 -11.16 18.92
CA LYS A 51 14.64 -9.74 18.50
C LYS A 51 13.37 -9.25 17.80
N SER A 52 12.78 -10.05 16.90
CA SER A 52 11.52 -9.68 16.25
C SER A 52 10.37 -9.60 17.26
N LYS A 53 10.30 -10.51 18.23
CA LYS A 53 9.26 -10.50 19.27
C LYS A 53 9.41 -9.31 20.22
N ILE A 54 10.64 -9.00 20.65
CA ILE A 54 10.93 -7.83 21.50
C ILE A 54 10.57 -6.54 20.76
N MET A 55 10.97 -6.42 19.49
CA MET A 55 10.67 -5.27 18.65
C MET A 55 9.16 -5.10 18.39
N ILE A 56 8.37 -6.18 18.31
CA ILE A 56 6.90 -6.10 18.22
C ILE A 56 6.29 -5.59 19.53
N LEU A 57 6.74 -6.12 20.68
CA LEU A 57 6.20 -5.76 21.99
C LEU A 57 6.54 -4.32 22.39
N GLU A 58 7.71 -3.83 21.99
CA GLU A 58 8.13 -2.43 22.22
C GLU A 58 7.38 -1.45 21.31
N ASN A 59 6.91 -1.89 20.13
CA ASN A 59 6.21 -1.04 19.16
C ASN A 59 4.66 -1.08 19.30
N VAL A 60 4.12 -1.62 20.40
CA VAL A 60 2.67 -1.60 20.62
C VAL A 60 2.19 -0.15 20.79
N PRO A 61 1.18 0.30 20.01
CA PRO A 61 0.73 1.68 20.08
C PRO A 61 0.09 1.98 21.45
N THR A 62 0.44 3.13 22.01
CA THR A 62 -0.16 3.61 23.25
C THR A 62 -1.58 4.16 23.01
N ILE A 63 -2.41 4.19 24.04
CA ILE A 63 -3.78 4.76 23.96
C ILE A 63 -3.75 6.22 23.51
N VAL A 64 -2.71 6.97 23.89
CA VAL A 64 -2.52 8.37 23.49
C VAL A 64 -2.23 8.47 22.00
N GLU A 65 -1.35 7.62 21.47
CA GLU A 65 -1.06 7.55 20.03
C GLU A 65 -2.29 7.18 19.22
N ILE A 66 -3.08 6.21 19.69
CA ILE A 66 -4.35 5.82 19.03
C ILE A 66 -5.31 7.02 18.99
N LYS A 67 -5.52 7.69 20.13
CA LYS A 67 -6.42 8.86 20.20
C LYS A 67 -5.94 10.03 19.35
N LYS A 68 -4.62 10.19 19.20
CA LYS A 68 -4.02 11.24 18.37
C LYS A 68 -4.11 10.92 16.89
N ALA A 69 -3.95 9.66 16.52
CA ALA A 69 -4.02 9.19 15.14
C ALA A 69 -5.44 9.29 14.55
N ILE A 70 -6.48 9.28 15.39
CA ILE A 70 -7.86 9.35 14.93
C ILE A 70 -8.32 10.82 14.85
N PRO A 71 -8.48 11.40 13.64
CA PRO A 71 -9.04 12.73 13.48
C PRO A 71 -10.52 12.75 13.88
N LYS A 72 -10.85 13.54 14.92
CA LYS A 72 -12.24 13.69 15.44
C LYS A 72 -13.22 14.15 14.36
N ARG A 73 -12.76 15.01 13.45
CA ARG A 73 -13.54 15.52 12.34
C ARG A 73 -13.99 14.39 11.40
N ASP A 74 -13.12 13.43 11.13
CA ASP A 74 -13.40 12.38 10.16
C ASP A 74 -14.34 11.32 10.76
N ILE A 75 -14.30 11.08 12.08
CA ILE A 75 -15.33 10.29 12.77
C ILE A 75 -16.70 10.97 12.63
N SER A 76 -16.77 12.29 12.81
CA SER A 76 -18.03 13.02 12.67
C SER A 76 -18.58 12.90 11.26
N TYR A 77 -17.73 12.98 10.23
CA TYR A 77 -18.16 12.77 8.85
C TYR A 77 -18.63 11.33 8.61
N ALA A 78 -17.89 10.32 9.09
CA ALA A 78 -18.28 8.92 8.96
C ALA A 78 -19.64 8.64 9.61
N PHE A 79 -19.88 9.18 10.81
CA PHE A 79 -21.16 9.05 11.51
C PHE A 79 -22.30 9.77 10.77
N SER A 80 -22.08 11.01 10.33
CA SER A 80 -23.07 11.75 9.54
C SER A 80 -23.40 11.04 8.23
N SER A 81 -22.40 10.51 7.53
CA SER A 81 -22.59 9.73 6.31
C SER A 81 -23.41 8.45 6.56
N TYR A 82 -23.18 7.75 7.66
CA TYR A 82 -23.98 6.59 8.05
C TYR A 82 -25.44 6.95 8.33
N MET A 83 -25.69 8.05 9.05
CA MET A 83 -27.05 8.53 9.32
C MET A 83 -27.81 8.91 8.04
N ILE A 84 -27.12 9.50 7.06
CA ILE A 84 -27.72 9.81 5.75
C ILE A 84 -28.10 8.53 5.01
N LEU A 85 -27.25 7.50 5.04
CA LEU A 85 -27.56 6.21 4.40
C LEU A 85 -28.79 5.54 5.03
N LEU A 86 -28.90 5.53 6.37
CA LEU A 86 -30.08 5.00 7.06
C LEU A 86 -31.36 5.78 6.70
N GLY A 87 -31.27 7.10 6.62
CA GLY A 87 -32.40 7.94 6.19
C GLY A 87 -32.85 7.64 4.76
N LEU A 88 -31.90 7.42 3.84
CA LEU A 88 -32.20 7.04 2.46
C LEU A 88 -32.86 5.66 2.37
N GLU A 89 -32.42 4.68 3.15
CA GLU A 89 -33.08 3.37 3.26
C GLU A 89 -34.55 3.51 3.70
N GLY A 90 -34.83 4.31 4.72
CA GLY A 90 -36.21 4.59 5.16
C GLY A 90 -37.06 5.27 4.07
N CYS A 91 -36.48 6.16 3.26
CA CYS A 91 -37.15 6.77 2.11
C CYS A 91 -37.41 5.78 0.97
N ILE A 92 -36.49 4.84 0.73
CA ILE A 92 -36.65 3.78 -0.26
C ILE A 92 -37.87 2.93 0.10
N GLU A 93 -37.99 2.48 1.35
CA GLU A 93 -39.11 1.63 1.77
C GLU A 93 -40.48 2.29 1.58
N ASN A 94 -40.57 3.62 1.74
CA ASN A 94 -41.82 4.39 1.69
C ASN A 94 -42.13 5.07 0.34
N SER A 95 -41.38 4.78 -0.72
CA SER A 95 -41.53 5.47 -2.02
C SER A 95 -42.23 4.65 -3.11
N TYR A 96 -42.93 5.34 -4.02
CA TYR A 96 -43.49 4.75 -5.25
C TYR A 96 -42.39 4.24 -6.20
N VAL A 97 -42.70 3.21 -7.00
CA VAL A 97 -41.72 2.44 -7.83
C VAL A 97 -40.78 3.31 -8.68
N LEU A 98 -41.27 4.39 -9.31
CA LEU A 98 -40.42 5.26 -10.15
C LEU A 98 -39.51 6.18 -9.32
N ILE A 99 -39.97 6.65 -8.15
CA ILE A 99 -39.15 7.43 -7.22
C ILE A 99 -38.10 6.53 -6.57
N LYS A 100 -38.49 5.29 -6.24
CA LYS A 100 -37.62 4.27 -5.67
C LYS A 100 -36.38 4.01 -6.54
N ALA A 101 -36.55 3.91 -7.86
CA ALA A 101 -35.42 3.76 -8.79
C ALA A 101 -34.43 4.94 -8.73
N GLY A 102 -34.94 6.19 -8.69
CA GLY A 102 -34.10 7.38 -8.57
C GLY A 102 -33.36 7.47 -7.24
N VAL A 103 -34.03 7.12 -6.13
CA VAL A 103 -33.43 7.10 -4.79
C VAL A 103 -32.34 6.04 -4.68
N TYR A 104 -32.51 4.85 -5.29
CA TYR A 104 -31.49 3.81 -5.33
C TYR A 104 -30.21 4.25 -6.05
N ILE A 105 -30.33 5.00 -7.16
CA ILE A 105 -29.16 5.53 -7.86
C ILE A 105 -28.39 6.51 -6.96
N GLY A 106 -29.11 7.42 -6.28
CA GLY A 106 -28.51 8.34 -5.32
C GLY A 106 -27.82 7.61 -4.16
N TYR A 107 -28.48 6.58 -3.61
CA TYR A 107 -27.92 5.72 -2.58
C TYR A 107 -26.63 5.03 -3.03
N TRP A 108 -26.59 4.43 -4.23
CA TRP A 108 -25.38 3.77 -4.75
C TRP A 108 -24.21 4.74 -4.94
N ILE A 109 -24.46 5.94 -5.47
CA ILE A 109 -23.41 6.96 -5.63
C ILE A 109 -22.85 7.39 -4.27
N LEU A 110 -23.73 7.65 -3.30
CA LEU A 110 -23.32 8.08 -1.97
C LEU A 110 -22.55 6.96 -1.25
N GLN A 111 -23.06 5.73 -1.27
CA GLN A 111 -22.40 4.58 -0.68
C GLN A 111 -21.03 4.33 -1.34
N GLY A 112 -20.94 4.40 -2.67
CA GLY A 112 -19.68 4.28 -3.40
C GLY A 112 -18.67 5.36 -2.99
N THR A 113 -19.13 6.58 -2.75
CA THR A 113 -18.28 7.70 -2.29
C THR A 113 -17.75 7.46 -0.87
N ILE A 114 -18.59 6.95 0.04
CA ILE A 114 -18.18 6.58 1.40
C ILE A 114 -17.14 5.47 1.36
N PHE A 115 -17.34 4.43 0.55
CA PHE A 115 -16.39 3.34 0.39
C PHE A 115 -15.07 3.79 -0.23
N ALA A 116 -15.10 4.73 -1.17
CA ALA A 116 -13.87 5.37 -1.67
C ALA A 116 -13.12 6.12 -0.56
N GLY A 117 -13.82 6.79 0.35
CA GLY A 117 -13.23 7.39 1.54
C GLY A 117 -12.54 6.37 2.46
N ILE A 118 -13.20 5.24 2.73
CA ILE A 118 -12.62 4.12 3.51
C ILE A 118 -11.37 3.55 2.80
N PHE A 119 -11.43 3.41 1.48
CA PHE A 119 -10.28 2.98 0.68
C PHE A 119 -9.10 3.95 0.84
N CYS A 120 -9.33 5.26 0.74
CA CYS A 120 -8.31 6.29 0.93
C CYS A 120 -7.67 6.23 2.33
N LEU A 121 -8.47 6.03 3.39
CA LEU A 121 -7.95 5.88 4.76
C LEU A 121 -7.05 4.64 4.90
N GLY A 122 -7.48 3.50 4.37
CA GLY A 122 -6.64 2.30 4.36
C GLY A 122 -5.43 2.44 3.43
N HIS A 123 -5.53 3.24 2.37
CA HIS A 123 -4.41 3.59 1.50
C HIS A 123 -3.33 4.38 2.24
N ASP A 124 -3.73 5.36 3.04
CA ASP A 124 -2.81 6.16 3.86
C ASP A 124 -2.15 5.30 4.96
N CYS A 125 -2.89 4.33 5.50
CA CYS A 125 -2.31 3.28 6.34
C CYS A 125 -1.26 2.47 5.59
N GLY A 126 -1.52 2.10 4.33
CA GLY A 126 -0.57 1.38 3.46
C GLY A 126 0.73 2.15 3.19
N HIS A 127 0.63 3.48 3.07
CA HIS A 127 1.79 4.39 2.96
C HIS A 127 2.51 4.64 4.29
N GLY A 128 1.85 4.37 5.41
CA GLY A 128 2.32 4.71 6.73
C GLY A 128 2.17 6.19 7.10
N SER A 129 1.37 6.95 6.35
CA SER A 129 1.09 8.37 6.61
C SER A 129 -0.05 8.59 7.61
N PHE A 130 -0.86 7.56 7.88
CA PHE A 130 -1.96 7.64 8.84
C PHE A 130 -1.47 7.86 10.28
N SER A 131 -0.39 7.21 10.68
CA SER A 131 0.24 7.39 12.00
C SER A 131 1.73 7.09 11.96
N ASN A 132 2.47 7.55 12.97
CA ASN A 132 3.90 7.24 13.10
C ASN A 132 4.17 5.77 13.51
N ASN A 133 3.13 5.00 13.87
CA ASN A 133 3.27 3.63 14.32
C ASN A 133 2.86 2.64 13.22
N GLY A 134 3.81 1.83 12.75
CA GLY A 134 3.58 0.87 11.67
C GLY A 134 2.55 -0.22 12.02
N ILE A 135 2.51 -0.70 13.27
CA ILE A 135 1.55 -1.72 13.71
C ILE A 135 0.13 -1.13 13.72
N LEU A 136 -0.02 0.11 14.18
CA LEU A 136 -1.30 0.81 14.16
C LEU A 136 -1.80 0.96 12.72
N ASN A 137 -0.93 1.40 11.80
CA ASN A 137 -1.26 1.52 10.38
C ASN A 137 -1.68 0.17 9.78
N ASP A 138 -0.91 -0.89 10.03
CA ASP A 138 -1.23 -2.22 9.50
C ASP A 138 -2.55 -2.76 10.05
N THR A 139 -2.83 -2.52 11.34
CA THR A 139 -4.06 -2.98 11.99
C THR A 139 -5.28 -2.23 11.44
N VAL A 140 -5.23 -0.90 11.42
CA VAL A 140 -6.33 -0.05 10.94
C VAL A 140 -6.54 -0.28 9.44
N GLY A 141 -5.48 -0.28 8.65
CA GLY A 141 -5.52 -0.55 7.22
C GLY A 141 -6.15 -1.91 6.91
N ASN A 142 -5.75 -2.97 7.64
CA ASN A 142 -6.34 -4.29 7.46
C ASN A 142 -7.83 -4.34 7.78
N ILE A 143 -8.29 -3.68 8.86
CA ILE A 143 -9.71 -3.60 9.21
C ILE A 143 -10.49 -2.85 8.12
N LEU A 144 -10.02 -1.66 7.73
CA LEU A 144 -10.72 -0.80 6.76
C LEU A 144 -10.79 -1.43 5.37
N HIS A 145 -9.70 -2.02 4.89
CA HIS A 145 -9.68 -2.67 3.58
C HIS A 145 -10.46 -3.99 3.57
N THR A 146 -10.45 -4.77 4.68
CA THR A 146 -11.30 -5.96 4.80
C THR A 146 -12.78 -5.60 4.70
N PHE A 147 -13.21 -4.49 5.31
CA PHE A 147 -14.59 -4.02 5.25
C PHE A 147 -15.09 -3.78 3.81
N ILE A 148 -14.21 -3.34 2.92
CA ILE A 148 -14.51 -3.12 1.50
C ILE A 148 -14.03 -4.25 0.58
N LEU A 149 -13.69 -5.41 1.14
CA LEU A 149 -13.21 -6.60 0.41
C LEU A 149 -11.92 -6.35 -0.41
N ALA A 150 -11.07 -5.43 0.04
CA ALA A 150 -9.73 -5.21 -0.48
C ALA A 150 -8.71 -5.96 0.39
N PRO A 151 -7.87 -6.84 -0.18
CA PRO A 151 -6.85 -7.55 0.60
C PRO A 151 -5.69 -6.61 0.93
N TYR A 152 -5.66 -6.10 2.16
CA TYR A 152 -4.75 -5.02 2.59
C TYR A 152 -3.27 -5.30 2.30
N TYR A 153 -2.71 -6.43 2.75
CA TYR A 153 -1.28 -6.70 2.57
C TYR A 153 -0.87 -6.92 1.11
N PRO A 154 -1.58 -7.76 0.32
CA PRO A 154 -1.40 -7.83 -1.13
C PRO A 154 -1.46 -6.47 -1.82
N TRP A 155 -2.48 -5.68 -1.50
CA TRP A 155 -2.68 -4.36 -2.07
C TRP A 155 -1.55 -3.41 -1.67
N LYS A 156 -1.19 -3.33 -0.38
CA LYS A 156 -0.09 -2.49 0.13
C LYS A 156 1.22 -2.77 -0.59
N LEU A 157 1.51 -4.06 -0.81
CA LEU A 157 2.73 -4.48 -1.48
C LEU A 157 2.75 -4.06 -2.96
N SER A 158 1.68 -4.32 -3.70
CA SER A 158 1.59 -4.00 -5.12
C SER A 158 1.49 -2.49 -5.37
N HIS A 159 0.73 -1.80 -4.52
CA HIS A 159 0.66 -0.34 -4.51
C HIS A 159 2.01 0.33 -4.32
N ARG A 160 2.90 -0.25 -3.50
CA ARG A 160 4.29 0.22 -3.37
C ARG A 160 5.09 0.02 -4.65
N VAL A 161 4.86 -1.09 -5.38
CA VAL A 161 5.48 -1.30 -6.71
C VAL A 161 4.97 -0.28 -7.70
N HIS A 162 3.66 -0.01 -7.71
CA HIS A 162 3.04 1.01 -8.54
C HIS A 162 3.67 2.38 -8.29
N HIS A 163 3.74 2.83 -7.04
CA HIS A 163 4.36 4.12 -6.71
C HIS A 163 5.85 4.20 -7.05
N LYS A 164 6.59 3.09 -6.95
CA LYS A 164 8.00 3.04 -7.36
C LYS A 164 8.17 3.16 -8.87
N ASN A 165 7.17 2.77 -9.65
CA ASN A 165 7.22 2.65 -11.10
C ASN A 165 6.16 3.50 -11.82
N THR A 166 5.61 4.53 -11.17
CA THR A 166 4.48 5.29 -11.70
C THR A 166 4.75 5.80 -13.11
N ASN A 167 3.81 5.59 -14.03
CA ASN A 167 3.89 5.95 -15.45
C ASN A 167 5.04 5.25 -16.22
N ASN A 168 5.67 4.23 -15.65
CA ASN A 168 6.64 3.42 -16.38
C ASN A 168 5.92 2.39 -17.25
N ILE A 169 6.04 2.54 -18.57
CA ILE A 169 5.37 1.68 -19.55
C ILE A 169 5.67 0.18 -19.38
N ASP A 170 6.84 -0.18 -18.84
CA ASP A 170 7.28 -1.57 -18.71
C ASP A 170 7.21 -2.10 -17.27
N LYS A 171 6.96 -1.25 -16.27
CA LYS A 171 7.05 -1.64 -14.85
C LYS A 171 5.83 -1.28 -14.02
N ASP A 172 5.04 -0.27 -14.42
CA ASP A 172 3.78 0.04 -13.78
C ASP A 172 2.75 -1.07 -14.10
N GLU A 173 2.11 -1.60 -13.08
CA GLU A 173 1.09 -2.65 -13.20
C GLU A 173 -0.32 -2.09 -13.39
N VAL A 174 -0.56 -0.82 -13.05
CA VAL A 174 -1.90 -0.22 -13.03
C VAL A 174 -2.06 0.81 -14.15
N PHE A 175 -1.12 1.76 -14.22
CA PHE A 175 -1.24 2.93 -15.08
C PHE A 175 -0.06 2.98 -16.06
N TYR A 176 -0.21 2.25 -17.17
CA TYR A 176 0.75 2.28 -18.28
C TYR A 176 0.04 2.52 -19.61
N PRO A 177 0.64 3.32 -20.52
CA PRO A 177 0.11 3.46 -21.87
C PRO A 177 0.26 2.14 -22.64
N ILE A 178 -0.79 1.75 -23.37
CA ILE A 178 -0.79 0.54 -24.20
C ILE A 178 0.00 0.83 -25.48
N ARG A 179 1.00 0.00 -25.78
CA ARG A 179 1.76 0.08 -27.05
C ARG A 179 0.91 -0.40 -28.23
N GLU A 180 1.01 0.28 -29.37
CA GLU A 180 0.22 -0.01 -30.58
C GLU A 180 0.40 -1.45 -31.10
N ASN A 181 1.64 -1.96 -31.07
CA ASN A 181 2.04 -3.27 -31.58
C ASN A 181 1.94 -4.41 -30.56
N GLN A 182 1.32 -4.19 -29.40
CA GLN A 182 1.15 -5.25 -28.41
C GLN A 182 -0.20 -5.95 -28.56
N ASP A 183 -0.13 -7.28 -28.55
CA ASP A 183 -1.29 -8.17 -28.39
C ASP A 183 -1.96 -7.89 -27.05
N ASN A 184 -2.82 -6.87 -27.05
CA ASN A 184 -3.59 -6.50 -25.89
C ASN A 184 -4.70 -7.54 -25.72
N PRO A 185 -4.76 -8.29 -24.61
CA PRO A 185 -5.87 -9.19 -24.34
C PRO A 185 -7.22 -8.45 -24.34
N ARG A 186 -7.26 -7.14 -24.02
CA ARG A 186 -8.48 -6.31 -24.16
C ARG A 186 -8.92 -6.06 -25.61
N LYS A 187 -8.00 -6.16 -26.58
CA LYS A 187 -8.28 -6.00 -28.02
C LYS A 187 -8.71 -7.33 -28.66
N LYS A 188 -8.30 -8.46 -28.06
CA LYS A 188 -8.50 -9.83 -28.56
C LYS A 188 -9.69 -10.57 -27.91
N ASP A 189 -9.91 -10.40 -26.60
CA ASP A 189 -11.08 -10.98 -25.91
C ASP A 189 -12.28 -10.06 -26.06
N SER A 190 -13.24 -10.47 -26.89
CA SER A 190 -14.53 -9.77 -27.10
C SER A 190 -15.30 -9.54 -25.78
N LEU A 191 -15.12 -10.45 -24.82
CA LEU A 191 -15.73 -10.35 -23.49
C LEU A 191 -15.06 -9.27 -22.64
N LEU A 192 -13.73 -9.24 -22.54
CA LEU A 192 -12.99 -8.18 -21.82
C LEU A 192 -13.10 -6.80 -22.50
N LYS A 193 -13.36 -6.76 -23.82
CA LYS A 193 -13.60 -5.53 -24.59
C LYS A 193 -14.95 -4.89 -24.25
N ASN A 194 -15.98 -5.70 -24.01
CA ASN A 194 -17.35 -5.24 -23.77
C ASN A 194 -17.74 -5.20 -22.29
N LEU A 195 -16.95 -5.83 -21.43
CA LEU A 195 -17.17 -5.79 -19.99
C LEU A 195 -16.75 -4.39 -19.50
N PRO A 196 -17.61 -3.64 -18.80
CA PRO A 196 -17.21 -2.37 -18.21
C PRO A 196 -15.98 -2.63 -17.33
N PHE A 197 -15.12 -1.62 -17.18
CA PHE A 197 -13.77 -1.66 -16.58
C PHE A 197 -13.69 -2.34 -15.18
N PHE A 198 -14.82 -2.71 -14.59
CA PHE A 198 -15.00 -3.40 -13.32
C PHE A 198 -16.03 -4.53 -13.29
N ALA A 199 -16.60 -4.99 -14.41
CA ALA A 199 -17.53 -6.15 -14.47
C ALA A 199 -18.57 -6.20 -13.33
N PHE A 200 -19.27 -5.10 -13.06
CA PHE A 200 -20.21 -4.99 -11.92
C PHE A 200 -19.58 -5.31 -10.55
N GLY A 201 -18.32 -4.94 -10.34
CA GLY A 201 -17.55 -5.20 -9.12
C GLY A 201 -16.71 -6.48 -9.18
N PHE A 202 -17.04 -7.47 -10.01
CA PHE A 202 -16.29 -8.73 -10.11
C PHE A 202 -14.92 -8.58 -10.79
N GLY A 203 -14.75 -7.53 -11.60
CA GLY A 203 -13.49 -7.27 -12.30
C GLY A 203 -12.34 -7.01 -11.34
N TRP A 204 -12.63 -6.42 -10.18
CA TRP A 204 -11.68 -6.22 -9.10
C TRP A 204 -11.11 -7.54 -8.57
N PHE A 205 -11.98 -8.51 -8.26
CA PHE A 205 -11.54 -9.81 -7.75
C PHE A 205 -10.74 -10.59 -8.80
N GLY A 206 -11.16 -10.54 -10.07
CA GLY A 206 -10.40 -11.10 -11.18
C GLY A 206 -9.01 -10.46 -11.32
N TYR A 207 -8.92 -9.13 -11.18
CA TYR A 207 -7.67 -8.40 -11.19
C TYR A 207 -6.73 -8.81 -10.06
N VAL A 208 -7.22 -8.87 -8.81
CA VAL A 208 -6.42 -9.27 -7.65
C VAL A 208 -5.81 -10.67 -7.84
N VAL A 209 -6.57 -11.61 -8.40
CA VAL A 209 -6.11 -13.00 -8.61
C VAL A 209 -5.14 -13.11 -9.79
N LYS A 210 -5.47 -12.54 -10.95
CA LYS A 210 -4.73 -12.76 -12.21
C LYS A 210 -3.71 -11.66 -12.54
N GLY A 211 -4.01 -10.42 -12.17
CA GLY A 211 -3.26 -9.23 -12.55
C GLY A 211 -3.45 -8.82 -14.01
N TYR A 212 -3.15 -7.56 -14.31
CA TYR A 212 -3.05 -7.03 -15.67
C TYR A 212 -1.72 -6.28 -15.85
N GLY A 213 -0.62 -6.99 -16.09
CA GLY A 213 0.67 -6.35 -16.32
C GLY A 213 0.92 -5.96 -17.78
N PRO A 214 1.80 -4.97 -18.06
CA PRO A 214 2.30 -4.72 -19.40
C PRO A 214 2.85 -6.01 -20.01
N ASN A 215 2.56 -6.25 -21.29
CA ASN A 215 3.03 -7.40 -22.07
C ASN A 215 2.42 -8.76 -21.65
N GLY A 216 1.20 -8.78 -21.10
CA GLY A 216 0.51 -10.03 -20.77
C GLY A 216 1.09 -10.76 -19.55
N ARG A 217 1.82 -10.06 -18.68
CA ARG A 217 2.34 -10.65 -17.44
C ARG A 217 1.19 -10.92 -16.48
N ASN A 218 1.05 -12.18 -16.06
CA ASN A 218 0.20 -12.57 -14.94
C ASN A 218 0.90 -12.14 -13.63
N ILE A 219 0.47 -11.00 -13.08
CA ILE A 219 0.94 -10.46 -11.80
C ILE A 219 -0.15 -10.72 -10.78
N SER A 220 -0.17 -11.93 -10.21
CA SER A 220 -1.09 -12.19 -9.10
C SER A 220 -0.70 -11.32 -7.91
N HIS A 221 -1.59 -10.42 -7.49
CA HIS A 221 -1.36 -9.55 -6.33
C HIS A 221 -1.31 -10.36 -5.03
N LEU A 222 -1.94 -11.54 -5.03
CA LEU A 222 -1.97 -12.46 -3.88
C LEU A 222 -0.70 -13.28 -3.72
N ASN A 223 0.18 -13.35 -4.73
CA ASN A 223 1.39 -14.17 -4.67
C ASN A 223 2.63 -13.30 -4.39
N PRO A 224 3.12 -13.22 -3.14
CA PRO A 224 4.26 -12.36 -2.78
C PRO A 224 5.61 -12.83 -3.35
N ILE A 225 5.67 -14.06 -3.88
CA ILE A 225 6.89 -14.66 -4.47
C ILE A 225 7.04 -14.25 -5.95
N ASN A 226 6.05 -13.57 -6.52
CA ASN A 226 6.13 -13.13 -7.91
C ASN A 226 7.38 -12.25 -8.12
N LYS A 227 8.06 -12.46 -9.25
CA LYS A 227 9.21 -11.67 -9.72
C LYS A 227 8.94 -10.17 -9.67
N HIS A 228 7.67 -9.77 -9.82
CA HIS A 228 7.21 -8.40 -9.72
C HIS A 228 7.51 -7.74 -8.36
N PHE A 229 7.47 -8.51 -7.27
CA PHE A 229 7.75 -8.04 -5.91
C PHE A 229 9.23 -8.19 -5.50
N LYS A 230 10.09 -8.68 -6.41
CA LYS A 230 11.51 -8.90 -6.13
C LYS A 230 12.20 -7.56 -5.81
N GLY A 231 13.00 -7.54 -4.73
CA GLY A 231 13.63 -6.32 -4.21
C GLY A 231 12.69 -5.36 -3.48
N ILE A 232 11.43 -5.75 -3.23
CA ILE A 232 10.50 -5.03 -2.34
C ILE A 232 10.26 -5.82 -1.07
N VAL A 233 9.90 -7.09 -1.20
CA VAL A 233 9.91 -8.03 -0.08
C VAL A 233 11.37 -8.46 0.05
N GLY A 234 12.01 -8.29 1.20
CA GLY A 234 13.42 -8.65 1.43
C GLY A 234 13.74 -10.15 1.36
N PHE A 235 12.97 -10.91 0.58
CA PHE A 235 13.17 -12.31 0.24
C PHE A 235 13.77 -12.37 -1.17
N ASP A 236 15.05 -12.06 -1.29
CA ASP A 236 15.83 -12.51 -2.45
C ASP A 236 16.13 -14.00 -2.24
N LEU A 237 15.23 -14.85 -2.76
CA LEU A 237 15.51 -16.26 -3.03
C LEU A 237 16.29 -16.39 -4.34
#